data_AF-A0A0N5CTX5-F1
#
_entry.id   AF-A0A0N5CTX5-F1
#
_cell.length_a   1.000
_cell.length_b   1.000
_cell.length_c   1.000
_cell.angle_alpha   90.00
_cell.angle_beta   90.00
_cell.angle_gamma   90.00
#
_symmetry.space_group_name_H-M   'P 1'
#
loop_
_entity.id
_entity.type
_entity.pdbx_description
1 polymer ?
#
loop_
_entity_poly.entity_id
_entity_poly.type
_entity_poly.pdbx_seq_one_letter_code
_entity_poly.pdbx_strand_id
1 'polypeptide(L)'
;MMKVIRVLPGEYCYYTAQELHAYLSGECIECVSCSNNTIRAACTSKYVDINTLCQVLNYRMTDPSYYIICAKELKNFPHVHVFDPDCDDFTLHEIKVRSVFH
;
A
#
# COMPACT_ATOMS: atom_id res chain seq x y z
N MET A 1 -4.13 8.33 -16.04
CA MET A 1 -3.02 9.20 -15.57
C MET A 1 -2.87 8.97 -14.08
N MET A 2 -1.64 8.80 -13.57
CA MET A 2 -1.39 8.52 -12.14
C MET A 2 -1.62 9.77 -11.28
N LYS A 3 -1.97 9.55 -10.01
CA LYS A 3 -2.09 10.60 -8.99
C LYS A 3 -0.94 10.49 -7.99
N VAL A 4 -0.43 11.62 -7.53
CA VAL A 4 0.57 11.67 -6.46
C VAL A 4 -0.16 11.71 -5.12
N ILE A 5 0.16 10.77 -4.24
CA ILE A 5 -0.42 10.65 -2.90
C ILE A 5 0.71 10.82 -1.90
N ARG A 6 0.49 11.66 -0.89
CA ARG A 6 1.41 11.80 0.24
C ARG A 6 0.79 11.09 1.43
N VAL A 7 1.48 10.05 1.91
CA VAL A 7 1.09 9.29 3.11
C VAL A 7 1.91 9.85 4.28
N LEU A 8 1.22 10.28 5.34
CA LEU A 8 1.84 10.82 6.55
C LEU A 8 2.20 9.70 7.54
N PRO A 9 3.13 9.94 8.49
CA PRO A 9 3.42 8.96 9.53
C PRO A 9 2.17 8.53 10.30
N GLY A 10 1.92 7.22 10.34
CA GLY A 10 0.74 6.62 10.96
C GLY A 10 -0.48 6.51 10.04
N GLU A 11 -0.42 7.00 8.80
CA GLU A 11 -1.41 6.69 7.77
C GLU A 11 -1.07 5.39 7.05
N TYR A 12 -2.10 4.75 6.51
CA TYR A 12 -2.00 3.47 5.82
C TYR A 12 -2.52 3.63 4.40
N CYS A 13 -1.89 2.93 3.46
CA CYS A 13 -2.28 2.92 2.07
C CYS A 13 -2.43 1.47 1.58
N TYR A 14 -3.45 1.20 0.77
CA TYR A 14 -3.66 -0.09 0.13
C TYR A 14 -4.02 0.08 -1.34
N TYR A 15 -3.49 -0.79 -2.17
CA TYR A 15 -3.84 -0.91 -3.58
C TYR A 15 -3.92 -2.38 -3.96
N THR A 16 -4.79 -2.68 -4.91
CA THR A 16 -5.09 -4.06 -5.33
C THR A 16 -4.20 -4.47 -6.51
N ALA A 17 -4.28 -5.74 -6.90
CA ALA A 17 -3.65 -6.20 -8.14
C ALA A 17 -4.12 -5.37 -9.35
N GLN A 18 -3.28 -5.31 -10.39
CA GLN A 18 -3.58 -4.62 -11.65
C GLN A 18 -3.69 -3.08 -11.54
N GLU A 19 -3.18 -2.49 -10.45
CA GLU A 19 -3.06 -1.04 -10.28
C GLU A 19 -1.62 -0.56 -10.43
N LEU A 20 -1.44 0.47 -11.25
CA LEU A 20 -0.12 1.07 -11.47
C LEU A 20 0.23 2.02 -10.32
N HIS A 21 1.36 1.77 -9.67
CA HIS A 21 1.87 2.56 -8.55
C HIS A 21 3.41 2.65 -8.60
N ALA A 22 3.96 3.65 -7.90
CA ALA A 22 5.40 3.83 -7.73
C ALA A 22 5.69 4.57 -6.42
N TYR A 23 6.66 4.08 -5.65
CA TYR A 23 7.18 4.80 -4.50
C TYR A 23 8.22 5.82 -4.96
N LEU A 24 8.06 7.08 -4.54
CA LEU A 24 8.90 8.20 -4.99
C LEU A 24 9.99 8.55 -3.96
N SER A 25 9.64 8.65 -2.68
CA SER A 25 10.56 8.96 -1.59
C SER A 25 9.93 8.68 -0.22
N GLY A 26 10.77 8.51 0.81
CA GLY A 26 10.36 8.30 2.20
C GLY A 26 10.70 6.92 2.74
N GLU A 27 10.24 6.63 3.96
CA GLU A 27 10.36 5.34 4.63
C GLU A 27 8.96 4.82 4.93
N CYS A 28 8.74 3.53 4.70
CA CYS A 28 7.46 2.88 4.99
C CYS A 28 7.67 1.40 5.31
N ILE A 29 6.66 0.81 5.94
CA ILE A 29 6.52 -0.63 6.07
C ILE A 29 5.64 -1.08 4.90
N GLU A 30 6.12 -2.05 4.13
CA GLU A 30 5.39 -2.64 3.02
C GLU A 30 5.02 -4.09 3.37
N CYS A 31 3.75 -4.45 3.15
CA CYS A 31 3.27 -5.81 3.21
C CYS A 31 2.70 -6.19 1.84
N VAL A 32 3.19 -7.29 1.29
CA VAL A 32 2.78 -7.81 -0.01
C VAL A 32 2.42 -9.29 0.12
N SER A 33 1.49 -9.74 -0.72
CA SER A 33 1.28 -11.18 -0.89
C SER A 33 2.57 -11.86 -1.35
N CYS A 34 2.69 -13.17 -1.12
CA CYS A 34 3.87 -13.93 -1.50
C CYS A 34 3.93 -14.15 -3.02
N SER A 35 4.25 -13.09 -3.76
CA SER A 35 4.33 -13.05 -5.21
C SER A 35 5.52 -12.19 -5.63
N ASN A 36 6.25 -12.67 -6.62
CA ASN A 36 7.34 -11.92 -7.25
C ASN A 36 6.95 -11.42 -8.66
N ASN A 37 5.66 -11.50 -9.02
CA ASN A 37 5.17 -11.04 -10.31
C ASN A 37 5.14 -9.51 -10.34
N THR A 38 5.98 -8.91 -11.18
CA THR A 38 6.00 -7.46 -11.38
C THR A 38 6.07 -7.14 -12.87
N ILE A 39 5.03 -6.47 -13.38
CA ILE A 39 5.07 -5.83 -14.69
C ILE A 39 5.48 -4.38 -14.47
N ARG A 40 6.55 -3.94 -15.15
CA ARG A 40 7.06 -2.57 -15.04
C ARG A 40 6.41 -1.69 -16.09
N ALA A 41 6.26 -0.41 -15.81
CA ALA A 41 5.73 0.57 -16.77
C ALA A 41 6.77 1.63 -17.19
N ALA A 42 7.51 2.20 -16.23
CA ALA A 42 8.45 3.30 -16.46
C ALA A 42 9.50 3.38 -15.34
N CYS A 43 10.33 4.43 -15.36
CA CYS A 43 11.32 4.77 -14.32
C CYS A 43 12.28 3.61 -14.00
N THR A 44 12.61 2.81 -15.02
CA THR A 44 13.47 1.65 -14.90
C THR A 44 14.33 1.50 -16.14
N SER A 45 15.54 0.96 -15.98
CA SER A 45 16.38 0.50 -17.09
C SER A 45 16.10 -0.96 -17.48
N LYS A 46 15.25 -1.67 -16.73
CA LYS A 46 14.87 -3.07 -16.99
C LYS A 46 13.82 -3.16 -18.10
N TYR A 47 13.64 -4.37 -18.63
CA TYR A 47 12.61 -4.65 -19.64
C TYR A 47 11.20 -4.26 -19.17
N VAL A 48 10.43 -3.70 -20.11
CA VAL A 48 9.05 -3.26 -19.95
C VAL A 48 8.20 -4.03 -20.98
N ASP A 49 7.34 -4.92 -20.49
CA ASP A 49 6.39 -5.65 -21.32
C ASP A 49 5.13 -4.78 -21.54
N ILE A 50 5.18 -3.94 -22.57
CA ILE A 50 4.12 -2.97 -22.88
C ILE A 50 2.79 -3.67 -23.20
N ASN A 51 2.84 -4.81 -23.91
CA ASN A 51 1.63 -5.50 -24.34
C ASN A 51 0.90 -6.08 -23.14
N THR A 52 1.62 -6.81 -22.28
CA THR A 52 1.03 -7.38 -21.06
C THR A 52 0.55 -6.26 -20.13
N LEU A 53 1.32 -5.18 -19.98
CA LEU A 53 0.92 -4.02 -19.18
C LEU A 53 -0.43 -3.44 -19.63
N CYS A 54 -0.58 -3.16 -20.93
CA CYS A 54 -1.82 -2.62 -21.49
C CYS A 54 -3.00 -3.60 -21.37
N GLN A 55 -2.73 -4.90 -21.38
CA GLN A 55 -3.76 -5.93 -21.25
C GLN A 55 -4.29 -6.07 -19.82
N VAL A 56 -3.41 -6.05 -18.81
CA VAL A 56 -3.80 -6.41 -17.43
C VAL A 56 -4.18 -5.21 -16.57
N LEU A 57 -3.83 -3.98 -16.96
CA LEU A 57 -4.13 -2.80 -16.15
C LEU A 57 -5.65 -2.60 -16.03
N ASN A 58 -6.17 -2.30 -14.83
CA ASN A 58 -7.61 -2.15 -14.62
C ASN A 58 -8.16 -0.75 -15.01
N TYR A 59 -7.28 0.21 -15.32
CA TYR A 59 -7.59 1.60 -15.71
C TYR A 59 -8.54 2.35 -14.76
N ARG A 60 -8.68 1.91 -13.51
CA ARG A 60 -9.61 2.49 -12.55
C ARG A 60 -9.18 3.91 -12.16
N MET A 61 -10.10 4.85 -12.27
CA MET A 61 -9.89 6.25 -11.89
C MET A 61 -10.59 6.51 -10.55
N THR A 62 -9.81 6.73 -9.49
CA THR A 62 -10.31 6.99 -8.14
C THR A 62 -9.78 8.31 -7.59
N ASP A 63 -10.44 8.84 -6.57
CA ASP A 63 -9.89 9.92 -5.76
C ASP A 63 -8.69 9.41 -4.93
N PRO A 64 -7.63 10.20 -4.66
CA PRO A 64 -6.52 9.78 -3.80
C PRO A 64 -6.95 9.21 -2.45
N SER A 65 -8.04 9.72 -1.87
CA SER A 65 -8.58 9.24 -0.60
C SER A 65 -9.02 7.77 -0.64
N TYR A 66 -9.31 7.22 -1.83
CA TYR A 66 -9.66 5.81 -2.01
C TYR A 66 -8.57 4.85 -1.53
N TYR A 67 -7.31 5.25 -1.66
CA TYR A 67 -6.17 4.41 -1.29
C TYR A 67 -5.80 4.55 0.19
N ILE A 68 -6.30 5.58 0.88
CA ILE A 68 -6.01 5.81 2.29
C ILE A 68 -7.00 5.03 3.15
N ILE A 69 -6.47 4.23 4.08
CA ILE A 69 -7.29 3.42 4.98
C ILE A 69 -7.12 3.89 6.42
N CYS A 70 -8.25 3.97 7.14
CA CYS A 70 -8.26 4.21 8.56
C CYS A 70 -8.07 2.90 9.33
N ALA A 71 -6.94 2.75 10.02
CA ALA A 71 -6.76 1.67 10.97
C ALA A 71 -7.78 1.79 12.12
N LYS A 72 -8.29 0.65 12.57
CA LYS A 72 -9.29 0.57 13.65
C LYS A 72 -8.61 0.15 14.94
N GLU A 73 -8.99 0.77 16.06
CA GLU A 73 -8.55 0.29 17.37
C GLU A 73 -9.16 -1.09 17.64
N LEU A 74 -8.33 -2.02 18.11
CA LEU A 74 -8.78 -3.35 18.48
C LEU A 74 -9.55 -3.31 19.80
N LYS A 75 -10.75 -3.88 19.82
CA LYS A 75 -11.60 -3.92 21.02
C LYS A 75 -10.84 -4.53 22.21
N ASN A 76 -10.86 -3.85 23.35
CA ASN A 76 -10.15 -4.18 24.59
C ASN A 76 -8.62 -3.99 24.55
N PHE A 77 -8.05 -3.48 23.46
CA PHE A 77 -6.61 -3.26 23.31
C PHE A 77 -6.33 -1.84 22.77
N PRO A 78 -6.34 -0.80 23.62
CA PRO A 78 -6.28 0.61 23.20
C PRO A 78 -4.95 1.05 22.60
N HIS A 79 -3.94 0.18 22.59
CA HIS A 79 -2.63 0.43 22.02
C HIS A 79 -2.37 -0.35 20.73
N VAL A 80 -3.40 -1.05 20.23
CA VAL A 80 -3.33 -1.89 19.04
C VAL A 80 -4.25 -1.33 17.97
N HIS A 81 -3.66 -0.90 16.86
CA HIS A 81 -4.39 -0.48 15.67
C HIS A 81 -4.30 -1.59 14.62
N VAL A 82 -5.44 -1.98 14.08
CA VAL A 82 -5.57 -3.02 13.07
C VAL A 82 -5.84 -2.39 11.73
N PHE A 83 -4.97 -2.69 10.78
CA PHE A 83 -5.15 -2.43 9.37
C PHE A 83 -5.45 -3.76 8.70
N ASP A 84 -6.69 -3.87 8.24
CA ASP A 84 -7.24 -5.06 7.62
C ASP A 84 -7.67 -4.69 6.20
N PRO A 85 -6.71 -4.68 5.24
CA PRO A 85 -7.08 -4.56 3.84
C PRO A 85 -7.90 -5.81 3.50
N ASP A 86 -8.94 -5.66 2.67
CA ASP A 86 -9.82 -6.75 2.28
C ASP A 86 -9.09 -7.76 1.37
N CYS A 87 -8.13 -8.50 1.94
CA CYS A 87 -7.33 -9.54 1.31
C CYS A 87 -7.07 -10.71 2.27
N ASP A 88 -6.84 -11.89 1.70
CA ASP A 88 -6.66 -13.12 2.48
C ASP A 88 -5.22 -13.32 2.97
N ASP A 89 -4.26 -12.59 2.41
CA ASP A 89 -2.83 -12.85 2.61
C ASP A 89 -2.31 -12.32 3.96
N PHE A 90 -2.83 -11.19 4.44
CA PHE A 90 -2.30 -10.55 5.65
C PHE A 90 -3.26 -9.55 6.31
N THR A 91 -3.12 -9.41 7.63
CA THR A 91 -3.65 -8.30 8.43
C THR A 91 -2.49 -7.69 9.22
N LEU A 92 -2.38 -6.36 9.26
CA LEU A 92 -1.33 -5.65 9.99
C LEU A 92 -1.83 -5.16 11.36
N HIS A 93 -1.06 -5.45 12.41
CA HIS A 93 -1.30 -4.93 13.75
C HIS A 93 -0.16 -3.99 14.14
N GLU A 94 -0.46 -2.70 14.29
CA GLU A 94 0.46 -1.71 14.84
C GLU A 94 0.27 -1.65 16.36
N ILE A 95 1.34 -1.93 17.12
CA ILE A 95 1.34 -1.86 18.58
C ILE A 95 2.19 -0.68 19.03
N LYS A 96 1.54 0.33 19.62
CA LYS A 96 2.22 1.53 20.14
C LYS A 96 2.51 1.37 21.63
N VAL A 97 3.77 1.10 21.95
CA VAL A 97 4.25 1.07 23.35
C VAL A 97 4.78 2.44 23.72
N ARG A 98 4.47 2.93 24.94
CA ARG A 98 5.08 4.17 25.45
C ARG A 98 6.59 3.99 25.54
N SER A 99 7.36 4.88 24.89
CA SER A 99 8.79 4.95 25.13
C SER A 99 9.02 5.40 26.58
N VAL A 100 9.74 4.60 27.35
CA VAL A 100 10.13 4.91 28.74
C VAL A 100 11.52 5.53 28.83
N PHE A 101 12.15 5.81 27.68
CA PHE A 101 13.48 6.40 27.62
C PHE A 101 13.37 7.90 27.29
N HIS A 102 13.83 8.72 28.24
CA HIS A 102 14.18 10.12 28.08
C HIS A 102 15.65 10.25 27.71
#